data_AF-A0A101FSK6-F1
#
_entry.id   AF-A0A101FSK6-F1
#
_cell.length_a   1.000
_cell.length_b   1.000
_cell.length_c   1.000
_cell.angle_alpha   90.00
_cell.angle_beta   90.00
_cell.angle_gamma   90.00
#
_symmetry.space_group_name_H-M   'P 1'
#
loop_
_entity.id
_entity.type
_entity.pdbx_description
1 polymer ?
#
loop_
_entity_poly.entity_id
_entity_poly.type
_entity_poly.pdbx_seq_one_letter_code
_entity_poly.pdbx_strand_id
1 'polypeptide(L)' 'MKARRKKAALEELQQIPGVGKSISEDLWQMGFRKVEELNQRDPEELYQRF' A
#
# COMPACT_ATOMS: atom_id res chain seq x y z
N MET A 1 -1.15 -10.32 -17.37
CA MET A 1 -0.87 -8.88 -17.10
C MET A 1 -1.20 -8.42 -15.66
N LYS A 2 -2.36 -8.77 -15.07
CA LYS A 2 -2.77 -8.32 -13.71
C LYS A 2 -1.76 -8.67 -12.58
N ALA A 3 -1.21 -9.89 -12.58
CA ALA A 3 -0.29 -10.34 -11.52
C ALA A 3 1.00 -9.51 -11.45
N ARG A 4 1.56 -9.08 -12.60
CA ARG A 4 2.73 -8.19 -12.64
C ARG A 4 2.44 -6.81 -12.06
N ARG A 5 1.22 -6.29 -12.27
CA ARG A 5 0.79 -4.99 -11.72
C ARG A 5 0.60 -5.05 -10.21
N LYS A 6 0.07 -6.16 -9.68
CA LYS A 6 -0.01 -6.37 -8.22
C LYS A 6 1.39 -6.43 -7.61
N LYS A 7 2.30 -7.23 -8.17
CA LYS A 7 3.66 -7.35 -7.67
C LYS A 7 4.39 -6.00 -7.63
N ALA A 8 4.34 -5.23 -8.71
CA ALA A 8 4.96 -3.91 -8.77
C ALA A 8 4.40 -2.93 -7.72
N ALA A 9 3.08 -2.89 -7.54
CA ALA A 9 2.45 -2.07 -6.50
C ALA A 9 2.89 -2.49 -5.09
N LEU A 10 2.99 -3.79 -4.80
CA LEU A 10 3.46 -4.27 -3.49
C LEU A 10 4.93 -3.92 -3.23
N GLU A 11 5.79 -4.03 -4.25
CA GLU A 11 7.22 -3.68 -4.17
C GLU A 11 7.43 -2.17 -3.98
N GLU A 12 6.57 -1.36 -4.60
CA GLU A 12 6.57 0.10 -4.44
C GLU A 12 6.12 0.51 -3.03
N LEU A 13 5.02 -0.06 -2.53
CA LEU A 13 4.52 0.21 -1.17
C LEU A 13 5.53 -0.21 -0.09
N GLN A 14 6.30 -1.29 -0.33
CA GLN A 14 7.37 -1.74 0.57
C GLN A 14 8.62 -0.84 0.57
N GLN A 15 8.70 0.20 -0.29
CA GLN A 15 9.76 1.21 -0.18
C GLN A 15 9.57 2.12 1.05
N ILE A 16 8.37 2.15 1.64
CA ILE A 16 8.08 2.92 2.84
C ILE A 16 8.75 2.21 4.05
N PRO A 17 9.62 2.91 4.81
CA PRO A 17 10.23 2.33 6.01
C PRO A 17 9.16 1.81 6.99
N GLY A 18 9.30 0.57 7.43
CA GLY A 18 8.34 -0.09 8.32
C GLY A 18 7.19 -0.81 7.62
N VAL A 19 7.03 -0.68 6.30
CA VAL A 19 6.01 -1.40 5.52
C VAL A 19 6.57 -2.70 4.97
N GLY A 20 6.22 -3.81 5.64
CA GLY A 20 6.52 -5.17 5.17
C GLY A 20 5.44 -5.77 4.27
N LYS A 21 5.57 -7.06 3.95
CA LYS A 21 4.65 -7.78 3.06
C LYS A 21 3.18 -7.66 3.49
N SER A 22 2.87 -7.92 4.77
CA SER A 22 1.49 -7.85 5.31
C SER A 22 0.88 -6.47 5.08
N ILE A 23 1.54 -5.42 5.56
CA ILE A 23 1.05 -4.03 5.46
C ILE A 23 0.89 -3.61 3.99
N SER A 24 1.82 -4.01 3.11
CA SER A 24 1.70 -3.72 1.69
C SER A 24 0.50 -4.40 1.03
N GLU A 25 0.13 -5.60 1.49
CA GLU A 25 -1.06 -6.31 1.02
C GLU A 25 -2.35 -5.66 1.51
N ASP A 26 -2.39 -5.20 2.76
CA ASP A 26 -3.54 -4.51 3.33
C ASP A 26 -3.81 -3.18 2.61
N LEU A 27 -2.76 -2.37 2.40
CA LEU A 27 -2.84 -1.16 1.57
C LEU A 27 -3.32 -1.46 0.14
N TRP A 28 -2.83 -2.56 -0.46
CA TRP A 28 -3.30 -2.99 -1.77
C TRP A 28 -4.78 -3.42 -1.75
N GLN A 29 -5.25 -4.06 -0.69
CA GLN A 29 -6.66 -4.43 -0.52
C GLN A 29 -7.56 -3.20 -0.31
N MET A 30 -7.07 -2.17 0.37
CA MET A 30 -7.74 -0.88 0.53
C MET A 30 -7.83 -0.07 -0.79
N GLY A 31 -7.15 -0.52 -1.84
CA GLY A 31 -7.23 0.06 -3.18
C GLY A 31 -6.00 0.83 -3.61
N PHE A 32 -5.01 1.00 -2.72
CA PHE A 32 -3.78 1.70 -3.06
C PHE A 32 -2.94 0.89 -4.05
N ARG A 33 -2.32 1.61 -4.98
CA ARG A 33 -1.48 1.06 -6.05
C ARG A 33 -0.10 1.72 -6.08
N LYS A 34 0.04 2.90 -5.45
CA LYS A 34 1.26 3.69 -5.43
C LYS A 34 1.47 4.41 -4.11
N VAL A 35 2.71 4.78 -3.81
CA VAL A 35 3.06 5.52 -2.58
C VAL A 35 2.43 6.92 -2.59
N GLU A 36 2.37 7.60 -3.74
CA GLU A 36 1.86 8.97 -3.80
C GLU A 36 0.36 9.07 -3.47
N GLU A 37 -0.39 7.97 -3.61
CA GLU A 37 -1.81 7.90 -3.27
C GLU A 37 -2.06 7.95 -1.75
N LEU A 38 -1.01 7.74 -0.93
CA LEU A 38 -1.06 7.85 0.53
C LEU A 38 -0.92 9.30 1.02
N ASN A 39 -0.31 10.20 0.23
CA ASN A 39 0.00 11.57 0.65
C ASN A 39 -1.22 12.45 0.96
N GLN A 40 -2.42 12.05 0.53
CA GLN A 40 -3.67 12.79 0.75
C GLN A 40 -4.59 12.10 1.77
N ARG A 41 -4.08 11.14 2.52
CA ARG A 41 -4.83 10.37 3.51
C ARG A 41 -4.41 10.76 4.91
N ASP A 42 -5.38 10.80 5.82
CA ASP A 42 -5.09 10.90 7.24
C ASP A 42 -4.49 9.55 7.71
N PRO A 43 -3.26 9.54 8.27
CA PRO A 43 -2.63 8.34 8.78
C PRO A 43 -3.47 7.63 9.85
N GLU A 44 -4.20 8.38 10.69
CA GLU A 44 -5.06 7.82 11.74
C GLU A 44 -6.26 7.10 11.11
N GLU A 45 -6.90 7.71 10.10
CA GLU A 45 -8.01 7.07 9.37
C GLU A 45 -7.57 5.77 8.68
N LEU A 46 -6.34 5.72 8.17
CA LEU A 46 -5.78 4.50 7.59
C LEU A 46 -5.57 3.44 8.67
N TYR A 47 -4.99 3.79 9.81
CA TYR A 47 -4.75 2.88 10.93
C TYR A 47 -6.04 2.18 11.39
N GLN A 48 -7.14 2.92 11.49
CA GLN A 48 -8.44 2.36 11.90
C GLN A 48 -9.06 1.36 10.90
N ARG A 49 -8.52 1.28 9.68
CA ARG A 49 -9.00 0.37 8.62
C ARG A 49 -8.13 -0.85 8.40
N PHE A 50 -6.93 -0.88 9.00
CA PHE A 50 -6.04 -2.05 8.95
C PHE A 50 -6.64 -3.25 9.69
#